data_AF-A0A4Y2BAS3-F1
#
_entry.id   AF-A0A4Y2BAS3-F1
#
_cell.length_a   1.000
_cell.length_b   1.000
_cell.length_c   1.000
_cell.angle_alpha   90.00
_cell.angle_beta   90.00
_cell.angle_gamma   90.00
#
_symmetry.space_group_name_H-M   'P 1'
#
loop_
_entity.id
_entity.type
_entity.pdbx_description
1 polymer ?
#
loop_
_entity_poly.entity_id
_entity_poly.type
_entity_poly.pdbx_seq_one_letter_code
_entity_poly.pdbx_strand_id
1 'polypeptide(L)'
;LLAIGSNGTSINTGWNSGVIWCLELKLGKPLQWVICLQHFNELTLRHLFETLDVPTNGPKSYSGNIGKALLTCETLPMTNFEIIDGELPTTDRRDLSKD
;
A
#
# COMPACT_ATOMS: atom_id res chain seq x y z
N LEU A 1 -10.72 -7.89 -22.42
CA LEU A 1 -9.87 -8.20 -21.25
C LEU A 1 -10.75 -8.10 -20.01
N LEU A 2 -10.71 -9.07 -19.08
CA LEU A 2 -11.39 -8.94 -17.78
C LEU A 2 -10.33 -8.85 -16.70
N ALA A 3 -10.39 -7.80 -15.88
CA ALA A 3 -9.42 -7.54 -14.83
C ALA A 3 -10.09 -7.64 -13.45
N ILE A 4 -9.30 -8.05 -12.46
CA ILE A 4 -9.72 -8.07 -11.06
C ILE A 4 -8.70 -7.32 -10.22
N GLY A 5 -9.22 -6.37 -9.43
CA GLY A 5 -8.46 -5.62 -8.45
C GLY A 5 -8.59 -6.26 -7.06
N SER A 6 -7.48 -6.45 -6.35
CA SER A 6 -7.50 -6.88 -4.94
C SER A 6 -6.22 -6.50 -4.21
N ASN A 7 -6.18 -6.63 -2.88
CA ASN A 7 -4.94 -6.49 -2.14
C ASN A 7 -4.04 -7.73 -2.32
N GLY A 8 -2.72 -7.55 -2.15
CA GLY A 8 -1.73 -8.62 -2.36
C GLY A 8 -1.65 -9.70 -1.27
N THR A 9 -2.64 -9.82 -0.38
CA THR A 9 -2.61 -10.84 0.68
C THR A 9 -2.73 -12.25 0.09
N SER A 10 -2.13 -13.24 0.75
CA SER A 10 -2.15 -14.65 0.32
C SER A 10 -3.57 -15.24 0.23
N ILE A 11 -4.54 -14.68 0.96
CA ILE A 11 -5.96 -15.05 0.86
C ILE A 11 -6.49 -14.73 -0.55
N ASN A 12 -6.03 -13.65 -1.16
CA ASN A 12 -6.49 -13.21 -2.47
C ASN A 12 -5.67 -13.80 -3.62
N THR A 13 -4.34 -13.81 -3.47
CA THR A 13 -3.38 -14.16 -4.54
C THR A 13 -2.75 -15.55 -4.37
N GLY A 14 -3.12 -16.30 -3.33
CA GLY A 14 -2.54 -17.61 -3.02
C GLY A 14 -2.70 -18.63 -4.15
N TRP A 15 -1.63 -19.40 -4.40
CA TRP A 15 -1.55 -20.32 -5.54
C TRP A 15 -2.57 -21.46 -5.50
N ASN A 16 -2.98 -21.89 -4.31
CA ASN A 16 -4.01 -22.89 -4.07
C ASN A 16 -4.99 -22.32 -3.05
N SER A 17 -6.23 -22.06 -3.48
CA SER A 17 -7.33 -21.48 -2.69
C SER A 17 -7.34 -19.95 -2.57
N GLY A 18 -6.49 -19.23 -3.31
CA GLY A 18 -6.62 -17.78 -3.43
C GLY A 18 -7.98 -17.39 -4.02
N VAL A 19 -8.60 -16.31 -3.55
CA VAL A 19 -9.89 -15.83 -4.06
C VAL A 19 -9.86 -15.63 -5.57
N ILE A 20 -8.78 -15.07 -6.11
CA ILE A 20 -8.63 -14.84 -7.56
C ILE A 20 -8.54 -16.18 -8.31
N TRP A 21 -7.76 -17.13 -7.80
CA TRP A 21 -7.66 -18.48 -8.37
C TRP A 21 -9.03 -19.20 -8.38
N CYS A 22 -9.78 -19.12 -7.28
CA CYS A 22 -11.13 -19.67 -7.19
C CYS A 22 -12.09 -19.02 -8.21
N LEU A 23 -11.93 -17.73 -8.48
CA LEU A 23 -12.73 -17.01 -9.48
C LEU A 23 -12.33 -17.41 -10.91
N GLU A 24 -11.04 -17.55 -11.21
CA GLU A 24 -10.57 -18.04 -12.52
C GLU A 24 -11.10 -19.44 -12.83
N LEU A 25 -11.13 -20.33 -11.84
CA LEU A 25 -11.75 -21.66 -11.98
C LEU A 25 -13.25 -21.60 -12.27
N LYS A 26 -13.99 -20.78 -11.54
CA LYS A 26 -15.44 -20.62 -11.74
C LYS A 26 -15.79 -19.98 -13.09
N LEU A 27 -14.93 -19.07 -13.56
CA LEU A 27 -15.11 -18.38 -14.83
C LEU A 27 -14.56 -19.16 -16.03
N GLY A 28 -13.75 -20.21 -15.80
CA GLY A 28 -13.12 -21.01 -16.83
C GLY A 28 -12.14 -20.23 -17.70
N LYS A 29 -11.56 -19.14 -17.19
CA LYS A 29 -10.60 -18.30 -17.92
C LYS A 29 -9.67 -17.53 -16.98
N PRO A 30 -8.44 -17.21 -17.42
CA PRO A 30 -7.54 -16.36 -16.66
C PRO A 30 -8.06 -14.92 -16.60
N LEU A 31 -7.78 -14.25 -15.48
CA LEU A 31 -8.07 -12.84 -15.25
C LEU A 31 -6.77 -12.02 -15.32
N GLN A 32 -6.85 -10.77 -15.74
CA GLN A 32 -5.75 -9.83 -15.53
C GLN A 32 -5.74 -9.37 -14.08
N TRP A 33 -4.65 -9.58 -13.36
CA TRP A 33 -4.55 -9.22 -11.96
C TRP A 33 -4.08 -7.77 -11.82
N VAL A 34 -4.83 -6.97 -11.07
CA VAL A 34 -4.49 -5.60 -10.67
C VAL A 34 -4.30 -5.60 -9.16
N ILE A 35 -3.12 -6.05 -8.72
CA ILE A 35 -2.86 -6.27 -7.29
C ILE A 35 -2.33 -4.99 -6.65
N CYS A 36 -3.01 -4.55 -5.59
CA CYS A 36 -2.54 -3.47 -4.75
C CYS A 36 -1.33 -3.93 -3.93
N LEU A 37 -0.21 -3.23 -4.10
CA LEU A 37 1.05 -3.45 -3.40
C LEU A 37 1.06 -2.81 -2.00
N GLN A 38 -0.10 -2.64 -1.36
CA GLN A 38 -0.21 -1.97 -0.07
C GLN A 38 0.71 -2.59 0.98
N HIS A 39 0.75 -3.92 1.09
CA HIS A 39 1.62 -4.60 2.07
C HIS A 39 3.11 -4.47 1.73
N PHE A 40 3.45 -4.48 0.43
CA PHE A 40 4.82 -4.27 -0.02
C PHE A 40 5.29 -2.85 0.30
N ASN A 41 4.47 -1.85 0.00
CA ASN A 41 4.76 -0.45 0.28
C ASN A 41 4.77 -0.17 1.79
N GLU A 42 3.85 -0.75 2.55
CA GLU A 42 3.76 -0.62 4.01
C GLU A 42 5.05 -1.13 4.68
N LEU A 43 5.48 -2.37 4.36
CA LEU A 43 6.70 -2.93 4.93
C LEU A 43 7.94 -2.15 4.46
N THR A 44 8.08 -1.93 3.15
CA THR A 44 9.26 -1.27 2.58
C THR A 44 9.43 0.16 3.08
N LEU A 45 8.33 0.89 3.28
CA LEU A 45 8.34 2.29 3.69
C LEU A 45 8.11 2.48 5.19
N ARG A 46 7.98 1.41 5.99
CA ARG A 46 7.72 1.50 7.43
C ARG A 46 8.70 2.44 8.13
N HIS A 47 10.00 2.23 7.94
CA HIS A 47 11.05 3.03 8.57
C HIS A 47 11.06 4.49 8.09
N LEU A 48 10.70 4.72 6.83
CA LEU A 48 10.53 6.07 6.31
C LEU A 48 9.36 6.78 7.02
N PHE A 49 8.21 6.13 7.14
CA PHE A 49 7.05 6.69 7.83
C PHE A 49 7.28 6.85 9.34
N GLU A 50 8.00 5.94 9.99
CA GLU A 50 8.43 6.10 11.39
C GLU A 50 9.28 7.36 11.57
N THR A 51 10.15 7.66 10.61
CA THR A 51 11.00 8.86 10.61
C THR A 51 10.20 10.13 10.32
N LEU A 52 9.28 10.09 9.36
CA LEU A 52 8.51 11.25 8.92
C LEU A 52 7.34 11.61 9.86
N ASP A 53 6.72 10.62 10.49
CA ASP A 53 5.42 10.78 11.15
C ASP A 53 5.26 10.05 12.48
N VAL A 54 6.36 9.54 13.05
CA VAL A 54 6.39 8.75 14.30
C VAL A 54 5.80 7.33 14.10
N PRO A 55 6.31 6.31 14.82
CA PRO A 55 5.76 4.97 14.73
C PRO A 55 4.26 4.91 15.02
N THR A 56 3.52 4.24 14.13
CA THR A 56 2.10 3.92 14.32
C THR A 56 1.94 2.62 15.10
N ASN A 57 1.23 2.65 16.23
CA ASN A 57 0.97 1.45 17.05
C ASN A 57 -0.30 0.69 16.60
N GLY A 58 -0.90 1.06 15.47
CA GLY A 58 -2.15 0.50 14.98
C GLY A 58 -2.93 1.43 14.04
N PRO A 59 -4.05 0.95 13.47
CA PRO A 59 -4.76 1.61 12.36
C PRO A 59 -5.45 2.94 12.71
N LYS A 60 -5.55 3.27 14.00
CA LYS A 60 -6.21 4.48 14.50
C LYS A 60 -5.35 5.26 15.49
N SER A 61 -4.08 4.90 15.64
CA SER A 61 -3.17 5.48 16.62
C SER A 61 -2.11 6.36 15.97
N TYR A 62 -2.53 7.15 14.98
CA TYR A 62 -1.69 8.16 14.34
C TYR A 62 -1.33 9.26 15.35
N SER A 63 -0.04 9.42 15.60
CA SER A 63 0.46 10.42 16.56
C SER A 63 1.16 11.60 15.86
N GLY A 64 1.77 11.37 14.70
CA GLY A 64 2.37 12.42 13.87
C GLY A 64 1.36 13.23 13.06
N ASN A 65 1.89 14.29 12.46
CA ASN A 65 1.12 15.31 11.75
C ASN A 65 0.53 14.80 10.43
N ILE A 66 1.25 13.97 9.69
CA ILE A 66 0.80 13.37 8.42
C ILE A 66 -0.37 12.42 8.70
N GLY A 67 -0.23 11.52 9.66
CA GLY A 67 -1.25 10.55 10.04
C GLY A 67 -2.49 11.21 10.65
N LYS A 68 -2.33 12.29 11.41
CA LYS A 68 -3.46 13.12 11.86
C LYS A 68 -4.17 13.80 10.69
N ALA A 69 -3.44 14.30 9.70
CA ALA A 69 -4.03 14.90 8.50
C ALA A 69 -4.80 13.85 7.65
N LEU A 70 -4.39 12.58 7.68
CA LEU A 70 -5.13 11.50 7.02
C LEU A 70 -6.53 11.30 7.61
N LEU A 71 -6.76 11.61 8.90
CA LEU A 71 -8.09 11.46 9.52
C LEU A 71 -9.15 12.40 8.93
N THR A 72 -8.72 13.50 8.31
CA THR A 72 -9.60 14.49 7.68
C THR A 72 -9.41 14.58 6.17
N CYS A 73 -8.62 13.68 5.56
CA CYS A 73 -8.23 13.81 4.16
C CYS A 73 -9.41 13.77 3.19
N GLU A 74 -10.48 13.03 3.52
CA GLU A 74 -11.70 12.95 2.71
C GLU A 74 -12.44 14.29 2.62
N THR A 75 -12.25 15.17 3.63
CA THR A 75 -12.85 16.50 3.67
C THR A 75 -11.98 17.57 3.04
N LEU A 76 -10.72 17.25 2.74
CA LEU A 76 -9.80 18.19 2.11
C LEU A 76 -10.12 18.32 0.61
N PRO A 77 -10.12 19.54 0.06
CA PRO A 77 -10.30 19.72 -1.37
C PRO A 77 -9.14 19.05 -2.11
N MET A 78 -9.46 18.38 -3.22
CA MET A 78 -8.44 17.81 -4.09
C MET A 78 -7.61 18.95 -4.70
N THR A 79 -6.36 19.05 -4.29
CA THR A 79 -5.41 20.02 -4.83
C THR A 79 -4.67 19.43 -6.03
N ASN A 80 -4.18 20.29 -6.91
CA ASN A 80 -3.23 19.87 -7.93
C ASN A 80 -1.92 19.46 -7.26
N PHE A 81 -1.26 18.45 -7.83
CA PHE A 81 0.07 18.05 -7.38
C PHE A 81 1.09 19.09 -7.81
N GLU A 82 1.87 19.58 -6.85
CA GLU A 82 3.04 20.41 -7.12
C GLU A 82 4.30 19.58 -6.97
N ILE A 83 5.30 19.86 -7.81
CA ILE A 83 6.61 19.26 -7.66
C ILE A 83 7.24 19.83 -6.40
N ILE A 84 7.65 18.96 -5.49
CA ILE A 84 8.44 19.36 -4.33
C ILE A 84 9.90 19.43 -4.80
N ASP A 85 10.44 20.65 -4.93
CA ASP A 85 11.86 20.84 -5.21
C ASP A 85 12.68 20.43 -3.98
N GLY A 86 13.44 19.34 -4.13
CA GLY A 86 14.31 18.82 -3.09
C GLY A 86 14.94 17.49 -3.49
N GLU A 87 16.14 17.21 -2.98
CA GLU A 87 16.70 15.86 -3.06
C GLU A 87 15.96 14.99 -2.04
N LEU A 88 15.34 13.90 -2.51
CA LEU A 88 14.90 12.86 -1.60
C LEU A 88 16.14 12.36 -0.84
N PRO A 89 16.07 12.20 0.50
CA PRO A 89 17.17 11.60 1.24
C PRO A 89 17.49 10.26 0.58
N THR A 90 18.77 10.05 0.27
CA THR A 90 19.21 8.79 -0.33
C THR A 90 18.98 7.68 0.68
N THR A 91 17.89 6.94 0.50
CA THR A 91 17.60 5.76 1.30
C THR A 91 18.55 4.66 0.88
N ASP A 92 19.41 4.18 1.78
CA ASP A 92 20.24 3.03 1.49
C ASP A 92 19.33 1.81 1.31
N ARG A 93 19.67 0.91 0.39
CA ARG A 93 18.93 -0.35 0.21
C ARG A 93 18.85 -1.17 1.51
N ARG A 94 19.79 -0.96 2.44
CA ARG A 94 19.82 -1.55 3.79
C ARG A 94 18.73 -1.02 4.71
N ASP A 95 18.23 0.18 4.47
CA ASP A 95 17.19 0.84 5.27
C ASP A 95 15.78 0.43 4.83
N LEU A 96 15.66 -0.26 3.70
CA LEU A 96 14.43 -0.89 3.25
C LEU A 96 14.18 -2.17 4.04
N SER A 97 12.91 -2.41 4.39
CA SER A 97 12.54 -3.66 5.07
C SER A 97 12.98 -4.88 4.28
N LYS A 98 13.56 -5.86 5.00
CA LYS A 98 13.95 -7.17 4.46
C LYS A 98 12.97 -8.28 4.83
N ASP A 99 11.88 -7.92 5.49
CA ASP A 99 10.81 -8.83 5.90
C ASP A 99 10.12 -9.46 4.68
#